data_AF-A0A7V1MKH1-F1
#
_entry.id   AF-A0A7V1MKH1-F1
#
_cell.length_a   1.000
_cell.length_b   1.000
_cell.length_c   1.000
_cell.angle_alpha   90.00
_cell.angle_beta   90.00
_cell.angle_gamma   90.00
#
_symmetry.space_group_name_H-M   'P 1'
#
loop_
_entity.id
_entity.type
_entity.pdbx_description
1 polymer ?
#
loop_
_entity_poly.entity_id
_entity_poly.type
_entity_poly.pdbx_seq_one_letter_code
_entity_poly.pdbx_strand_id
1 'polypeptide(L)'
;MANLKEGDRVQIVSREQTNGDIKERSYYPYMGGLRGTIYRLYSDGHAAVQVDLDSLPEKVLTRHTEAQERMKNRWIESLSEEARSRLTPEEREFHLNYVLLVRVEDLQPEGKRARATTAAKTTEPAGKTTSARTTSKPVADTAAAQPKMRAASTPSASGQTAARQRTQAAAAPSVAETEAPKRKTLRDLEKAEEEFLKSRQQRKR
;
A
#
# COMPACT_ATOMS: atom_id res chain seq x y z
N MET A 1 -19.22 -19.61 14.25
CA MET A 1 -18.11 -19.08 13.44
C MET A 1 -18.20 -19.72 12.06
N ALA A 2 -18.04 -18.95 10.99
CA ALA A 2 -18.09 -19.51 9.64
C ALA A 2 -16.96 -20.52 9.47
N ASN A 3 -17.27 -21.73 9.00
CA ASN A 3 -16.26 -22.74 8.65
C ASN A 3 -15.55 -22.29 7.36
N LEU A 4 -14.61 -21.36 7.50
CA LEU A 4 -13.78 -20.86 6.41
C LEU A 4 -12.77 -21.94 6.01
N LYS A 5 -12.54 -22.06 4.71
CA LYS A 5 -11.59 -23.03 4.12
C LYS A 5 -10.67 -22.33 3.13
N GLU A 6 -9.55 -22.98 2.83
CA GLU A 6 -8.64 -22.52 1.79
C GLU A 6 -9.37 -22.44 0.44
N GLY A 7 -9.13 -21.37 -0.31
CA GLY A 7 -9.80 -21.06 -1.56
C GLY A 7 -11.16 -20.39 -1.43
N ASP A 8 -11.67 -20.12 -0.22
CA ASP A 8 -12.93 -19.38 -0.07
C ASP A 8 -12.74 -17.88 -0.28
N ARG A 9 -13.77 -17.22 -0.83
CA ARG A 9 -13.78 -15.77 -1.03
C ARG A 9 -14.21 -15.07 0.25
N VAL A 10 -13.38 -14.14 0.70
CA VAL A 10 -13.56 -13.45 1.96
C VAL A 10 -13.37 -11.95 1.80
N GLN A 11 -14.04 -11.22 2.68
CA GLN A 11 -13.86 -9.79 2.88
C GLN A 11 -13.37 -9.56 4.31
N ILE A 12 -12.38 -8.70 4.46
CA ILE A 12 -11.88 -8.30 5.78
C ILE A 12 -12.87 -7.30 6.37
N VAL A 13 -13.34 -7.56 7.60
CA VAL A 13 -14.29 -6.70 8.31
C VAL A 13 -13.60 -5.40 8.70
N SER A 14 -14.26 -4.28 8.42
CA SER A 14 -13.81 -2.96 8.89
C SER A 14 -14.18 -2.77 10.36
N ARG A 15 -13.18 -2.86 11.24
CA ARG A 15 -13.30 -2.55 12.68
C ARG A 15 -12.24 -1.55 13.14
N GLU A 16 -12.42 -1.03 14.36
CA GLU A 16 -11.38 -0.24 15.03
C GLU A 16 -10.23 -1.15 15.51
N GLN A 17 -9.01 -0.62 15.47
CA GLN A 17 -7.83 -1.36 15.92
C GLN A 17 -7.81 -1.44 17.44
N THR A 18 -7.82 -2.65 18.00
CA THR A 18 -7.74 -2.85 19.46
C THR A 18 -6.29 -2.83 19.95
N ASN A 19 -6.07 -2.68 21.26
CA ASN A 19 -4.72 -2.69 21.84
C ASN A 19 -4.00 -4.05 21.67
N GLY A 20 -4.75 -5.15 21.50
CA GLY A 20 -4.19 -6.45 21.15
C GLY A 20 -3.62 -6.46 19.72
N ASP A 21 -4.37 -5.89 18.76
CA ASP A 21 -3.94 -5.77 17.36
C ASP A 21 -2.72 -4.89 17.18
N ILE A 22 -2.54 -3.86 18.02
CA ILE A 22 -1.34 -3.00 17.97
C ILE A 22 -0.09 -3.79 18.38
N LYS A 23 -0.20 -4.64 19.41
CA LYS A 23 0.92 -5.46 19.90
C LYS A 23 1.28 -6.57 18.93
N GLU A 24 0.27 -7.27 18.41
CA GLU A 24 0.46 -8.42 17.53
C GLU A 24 0.61 -8.05 16.06
N ARG A 25 0.29 -6.79 15.70
CA ARG A 25 0.26 -6.28 14.32
C ARG A 25 -0.70 -7.06 13.41
N SER A 26 -1.76 -7.63 14.00
CA SER A 26 -2.68 -8.54 13.31
C SER A 26 -3.77 -7.83 12.49
N TYR A 27 -4.05 -6.57 12.79
CA TYR A 27 -5.06 -5.78 12.07
C TYR A 27 -4.66 -4.32 12.00
N TYR A 28 -4.88 -3.72 10.83
CA TYR A 28 -4.77 -2.28 10.62
C TYR A 28 -6.05 -1.76 9.97
N PRO A 29 -6.50 -0.53 10.30
CA PRO A 29 -7.75 0.01 9.77
C PRO A 29 -7.83 0.06 8.24
N TYR A 30 -6.71 0.26 7.55
CA TYR A 30 -6.67 0.29 6.07
C TYR A 30 -6.85 -1.09 5.42
N MET A 31 -6.80 -2.17 6.20
CA MET A 31 -7.06 -3.53 5.71
C MET A 31 -8.56 -3.83 5.67
N GLY A 32 -9.37 -3.05 6.41
CA GLY A 32 -10.81 -3.20 6.43
C GLY A 32 -11.43 -2.99 5.06
N GLY A 33 -12.38 -3.83 4.70
CA GLY A 33 -13.12 -3.75 3.45
C GLY A 33 -12.43 -4.38 2.23
N LEU A 34 -11.15 -4.78 2.35
CA LEU A 34 -10.43 -5.48 1.28
C LEU A 34 -11.03 -6.85 1.02
N ARG A 35 -11.02 -7.27 -0.25
CA ARG A 35 -11.57 -8.55 -0.70
C ARG A 35 -10.46 -9.43 -1.22
N GLY A 36 -10.63 -10.73 -1.05
CA GLY A 36 -9.62 -11.68 -1.50
C GLY A 36 -10.05 -13.12 -1.36
N THR A 37 -9.08 -13.99 -1.54
CA THR A 37 -9.25 -15.44 -1.40
C THR A 37 -8.31 -15.95 -0.33
N ILE A 38 -8.77 -16.89 0.50
CA ILE A 38 -7.92 -17.52 1.51
C ILE A 38 -6.87 -18.37 0.77
N TYR A 39 -5.61 -17.98 0.89
CA TYR A 39 -4.48 -18.72 0.36
C TYR A 39 -4.11 -19.89 1.28
N ARG A 40 -4.04 -19.64 2.58
CA ARG A 40 -3.69 -20.65 3.58
C ARG A 40 -4.31 -20.34 4.94
N LEU A 41 -4.73 -21.38 5.65
CA LEU A 41 -5.19 -21.29 7.04
C LEU A 41 -4.13 -21.84 7.98
N TYR A 42 -3.88 -21.13 9.08
CA TYR A 42 -2.96 -21.54 10.13
C TYR A 42 -3.75 -21.98 11.37
N SER A 43 -3.19 -22.93 12.12
CA SER A 43 -3.83 -23.52 13.32
C SER A 43 -3.87 -22.58 14.52
N ASP A 44 -3.13 -21.47 14.47
CA ASP A 44 -3.08 -20.42 15.48
C ASP A 44 -4.22 -19.39 15.37
N GLY A 45 -5.15 -19.60 14.43
CA GLY A 45 -6.27 -18.70 14.20
C GLY A 45 -5.96 -17.56 13.21
N HIS A 46 -4.83 -17.61 12.50
CA HIS A 46 -4.53 -16.70 11.41
C HIS A 46 -4.84 -17.32 10.03
N ALA A 47 -5.16 -16.46 9.07
CA ALA A 47 -5.39 -16.81 7.67
C ALA A 47 -4.55 -15.88 6.79
N ALA A 48 -3.81 -16.47 5.85
CA ALA A 48 -3.19 -15.73 4.76
C ALA A 48 -4.24 -15.52 3.67
N VAL A 49 -4.61 -14.27 3.43
CA VAL A 49 -5.56 -13.87 2.40
C VAL A 49 -4.80 -13.20 1.25
N GLN A 50 -4.92 -13.77 0.06
CA GLN A 50 -4.49 -13.12 -1.16
C GLN A 50 -5.54 -12.09 -1.54
N VAL A 51 -5.17 -10.82 -1.47
CA VAL A 51 -6.06 -9.68 -1.73
C VAL A 51 -6.16 -9.45 -3.23
N ASP A 52 -7.38 -9.19 -3.70
CA ASP A 52 -7.64 -8.77 -5.06
C ASP A 52 -7.15 -7.33 -5.26
N LEU A 53 -6.33 -7.09 -6.29
CA LEU A 53 -5.73 -5.77 -6.56
C LEU A 53 -6.79 -4.68 -6.76
N ASP A 54 -7.95 -5.02 -7.33
CA ASP A 54 -9.08 -4.11 -7.55
C ASP A 54 -9.71 -3.58 -6.24
N SER A 55 -9.48 -4.28 -5.13
CA SER A 55 -9.98 -3.87 -3.82
C SER A 55 -9.00 -2.97 -3.06
N LEU A 56 -7.74 -2.86 -3.53
CA LEU A 56 -6.73 -2.05 -2.87
C LEU A 56 -6.98 -0.55 -3.10
N PRO A 57 -6.68 0.31 -2.10
CA PRO A 57 -6.64 1.74 -2.30
C PRO A 57 -5.60 2.12 -3.37
N GLU A 58 -5.90 3.13 -4.18
CA GLU A 58 -5.07 3.58 -5.32
C GLU A 58 -3.60 3.78 -4.91
N LYS A 59 -3.35 4.41 -3.76
CA LYS A 59 -1.98 4.64 -3.26
C LYS A 59 -1.22 3.34 -3.00
N VAL A 60 -1.88 2.31 -2.47
CA VAL A 60 -1.25 1.01 -2.19
C VAL A 60 -1.06 0.25 -3.50
N LEU A 61 -2.02 0.32 -4.41
CA LEU A 61 -1.94 -0.26 -5.75
C LEU A 61 -0.75 0.31 -6.53
N THR A 62 -0.59 1.63 -6.56
CA THR A 62 0.56 2.27 -7.23
C THR A 62 1.89 1.77 -6.67
N ARG A 63 2.02 1.67 -5.34
CA ARG A 63 3.24 1.15 -4.71
C ARG A 63 3.50 -0.32 -5.03
N HIS A 64 2.44 -1.12 -5.10
CA HIS A 64 2.53 -2.52 -5.48
C HIS A 64 2.98 -2.68 -6.92
N THR A 65 2.39 -1.93 -7.85
CA THR A 65 2.78 -1.92 -9.27
C THR A 65 4.22 -1.46 -9.46
N GLU A 66 4.63 -0.37 -8.80
CA GLU A 66 6.02 0.10 -8.84
C GLU A 66 7.01 -0.96 -8.31
N ALA A 67 6.65 -1.66 -7.23
CA ALA A 67 7.48 -2.73 -6.67
C ALA A 67 7.56 -3.93 -7.62
N GLN A 68 6.45 -4.31 -8.23
CA GLN A 68 6.35 -5.37 -9.22
C GLN A 68 7.22 -5.07 -10.45
N GLU A 69 7.13 -3.86 -11.00
CA GLU A 69 7.94 -3.41 -12.13
C GLU A 69 9.43 -3.40 -11.80
N ARG A 70 9.82 -2.90 -10.63
CA ARG A 70 11.23 -2.91 -10.19
C ARG A 70 11.77 -4.33 -10.08
N MET A 71 10.99 -5.27 -9.54
CA MET A 71 11.39 -6.68 -9.46
C MET A 71 11.43 -7.33 -10.85
N LYS A 72 10.44 -7.07 -11.70
CA LYS A 72 10.40 -7.53 -13.10
C LYS A 72 11.64 -7.07 -13.86
N ASN A 73 11.96 -5.78 -13.80
CA ASN A 73 13.12 -5.22 -14.48
C ASN A 73 14.42 -5.82 -13.96
N ARG A 74 14.59 -5.90 -12.62
CA ARG A 74 15.77 -6.55 -12.02
C ARG A 74 15.90 -8.01 -12.43
N TRP A 75 14.79 -8.75 -12.49
CA TRP A 75 14.78 -10.15 -12.90
C TRP A 75 15.14 -10.31 -14.36
N ILE A 76 14.51 -9.54 -15.27
CA ILE A 76 14.85 -9.55 -16.70
C ILE A 76 16.33 -9.17 -16.89
N GLU A 77 16.81 -8.13 -16.22
CA GLU A 77 18.21 -7.70 -16.27
C GLU A 77 19.20 -8.79 -15.79
N SER A 78 18.79 -9.64 -14.86
CA SER A 78 19.61 -10.76 -14.39
C SER A 78 19.67 -11.94 -15.38
N LEU A 79 18.74 -12.02 -16.34
CA LEU A 79 18.75 -13.05 -17.38
C LEU A 79 19.71 -12.69 -18.51
N SER A 80 20.42 -13.69 -19.05
CA SER A 80 21.23 -13.57 -20.27
C SER A 80 20.37 -13.25 -21.50
N GLU A 81 20.96 -12.67 -22.54
CA GLU A 81 20.24 -12.23 -23.74
C GLU A 81 19.53 -13.38 -24.49
N GLU A 82 20.15 -14.57 -24.51
CA GLU A 82 19.53 -15.80 -25.03
C GLU A 82 18.32 -16.23 -24.20
N ALA A 83 18.39 -16.12 -22.87
CA ALA A 83 17.29 -16.47 -21.98
C ALA A 83 16.13 -15.48 -22.13
N ARG A 84 16.41 -14.17 -22.20
CA ARG A 84 15.38 -13.14 -22.45
C ARG A 84 14.65 -13.36 -23.76
N SER A 85 15.37 -13.75 -24.81
CA SER A 85 14.80 -13.97 -26.15
C SER A 85 13.94 -15.23 -26.23
N ARG A 86 14.16 -16.21 -25.34
CA ARG A 86 13.34 -17.43 -25.24
C ARG A 86 12.06 -17.25 -24.43
N LEU A 87 11.99 -16.25 -23.55
CA LEU A 87 10.76 -15.97 -22.79
C LEU A 87 9.66 -15.43 -23.68
N THR A 88 8.50 -16.07 -23.63
CA THR A 88 7.26 -15.56 -24.22
C THR A 88 6.80 -14.28 -23.52
N PRO A 89 5.95 -13.45 -24.17
CA PRO A 89 5.39 -12.25 -23.53
C PRO A 89 4.65 -12.55 -22.23
N GLU A 90 3.99 -13.71 -22.14
CA GLU A 90 3.27 -14.15 -20.96
C GLU A 90 4.21 -14.57 -19.82
N GLU A 91 5.32 -15.26 -20.14
CA GLU A 91 6.33 -15.61 -19.13
C GLU A 91 7.15 -14.40 -18.65
N ARG A 92 7.23 -13.34 -19.46
CA ARG A 92 7.78 -12.05 -19.02
C ARG A 92 6.83 -11.34 -18.07
N GLU A 93 5.56 -11.71 -18.03
CA GLU A 93 4.60 -11.11 -17.11
C GLU A 93 4.91 -11.57 -15.69
N PHE A 94 5.26 -10.59 -14.85
CA PHE A 94 5.65 -10.83 -13.47
C PHE A 94 4.54 -10.30 -12.59
N HIS A 95 3.80 -11.19 -11.93
CA HIS A 95 2.72 -10.84 -11.01
C HIS A 95 3.15 -11.05 -9.57
N LEU A 96 3.06 -9.99 -8.77
CA LEU A 96 3.31 -10.07 -7.35
C LEU A 96 1.99 -10.27 -6.61
N ASN A 97 1.89 -11.35 -5.84
CA ASN A 97 0.72 -11.60 -5.00
C ASN A 97 0.76 -10.69 -3.77
N TYR A 98 -0.32 -9.96 -3.52
CA TYR A 98 -0.48 -9.17 -2.31
C TYR A 98 -1.18 -10.01 -1.24
N VAL A 99 -0.39 -10.62 -0.35
CA VAL A 99 -0.92 -11.51 0.70
C VAL A 99 -0.85 -10.81 2.06
N LEU A 100 -1.98 -10.79 2.76
CA LEU A 100 -2.09 -10.26 4.11
C LEU A 100 -2.39 -11.39 5.10
N LEU A 101 -1.71 -11.37 6.25
CA LEU A 101 -2.02 -12.26 7.36
C LEU A 101 -3.02 -11.56 8.28
N VAL A 102 -4.18 -12.17 8.50
CA VAL A 102 -5.27 -11.64 9.32
C VAL A 102 -5.86 -12.71 10.22
N ARG A 103 -6.55 -12.32 11.29
CA ARG A 103 -7.26 -13.28 12.15
C ARG A 103 -8.49 -13.82 11.42
N VAL A 104 -8.81 -15.09 11.68
CA VAL A 104 -10.01 -15.74 11.12
C VAL A 104 -11.31 -15.07 11.61
N GLU A 105 -11.29 -14.45 12.80
CA GLU A 105 -12.44 -13.74 13.37
C GLU A 105 -12.81 -12.46 12.60
N ASP A 106 -11.84 -11.85 11.94
CA ASP A 106 -12.02 -10.61 11.16
C ASP A 106 -12.40 -10.89 9.70
N LEU A 107 -12.59 -12.15 9.35
CA LEU A 107 -12.97 -12.57 8.01
C LEU A 107 -14.46 -12.83 7.91
N GLN A 108 -15.09 -12.15 6.96
CA GLN A 108 -16.46 -12.42 6.56
C GLN A 108 -16.45 -13.17 5.22
N PRO A 109 -17.14 -14.32 5.09
CA PRO A 109 -17.32 -14.94 3.79
C PRO A 109 -18.10 -13.98 2.89
N GLU A 110 -17.52 -13.63 1.75
CA GLU A 110 -18.21 -12.80 0.77
C GLU A 110 -19.21 -13.72 0.07
N GLY A 111 -20.44 -13.72 0.57
CA GLY A 111 -21.51 -14.65 0.20
C GLY A 111 -21.50 -14.92 -1.31
N LYS A 112 -21.29 -16.21 -1.65
CA LYS A 112 -21.19 -16.78 -3.00
C LYS A 112 -21.69 -15.82 -4.09
N ARG A 113 -20.78 -15.13 -4.78
CA ARG A 113 -21.05 -14.84 -6.19
C ARG A 113 -21.25 -16.20 -6.84
N ALA A 114 -22.51 -16.53 -7.09
CA ALA A 114 -22.91 -17.73 -7.79
C ALA A 114 -22.01 -17.83 -9.02
N ARG A 115 -21.18 -18.88 -9.04
CA ARG A 115 -20.42 -19.29 -10.22
C ARG A 115 -21.45 -19.44 -11.33
N ALA A 116 -21.53 -18.44 -12.21
CA ALA A 116 -22.30 -18.52 -13.43
C ALA A 116 -21.66 -19.64 -14.24
N THR A 117 -22.18 -20.84 -14.05
CA THR A 117 -21.98 -21.96 -14.94
C THR A 117 -22.77 -21.60 -16.18
N THR A 118 -22.10 -21.10 -17.20
CA THR A 118 -22.62 -20.94 -18.55
C THR A 118 -22.88 -22.34 -19.13
N ALA A 119 -23.96 -22.97 -18.71
CA ALA A 119 -24.62 -24.03 -19.43
C ALA A 119 -25.62 -23.39 -20.41
N ALA A 120 -25.11 -22.79 -21.48
CA ALA A 120 -25.94 -22.33 -22.59
C ALA A 120 -26.16 -23.50 -23.55
N LYS A 121 -27.20 -24.30 -23.28
CA LYS A 121 -27.74 -25.30 -24.20
C LYS A 121 -29.01 -24.75 -24.87
N THR A 122 -28.93 -24.56 -26.18
CA THR A 122 -30.00 -24.60 -27.19
C THR A 122 -31.16 -23.62 -27.08
N THR A 123 -31.22 -22.65 -28.00
CA THR A 123 -32.34 -22.57 -28.96
C THR A 123 -31.95 -21.70 -30.16
N GLU A 124 -31.94 -22.32 -31.34
CA GLU A 124 -32.15 -21.61 -32.61
C GLU A 124 -33.47 -20.82 -32.54
N PRO A 125 -33.56 -19.71 -33.27
CA PRO A 125 -34.43 -19.77 -34.43
C PRO A 125 -33.83 -19.15 -35.69
N ALA A 126 -34.08 -19.85 -36.79
CA ALA A 126 -33.96 -19.39 -38.16
C ALA A 126 -34.98 -18.28 -38.50
N GLY A 127 -34.64 -17.44 -39.48
CA GLY A 127 -35.57 -16.58 -40.22
C GLY A 127 -35.16 -15.10 -40.23
N LYS A 128 -34.28 -14.62 -41.12
CA LYS A 128 -34.47 -14.28 -42.56
C LYS A 128 -34.85 -12.80 -42.79
N THR A 129 -33.95 -12.09 -43.50
CA THR A 129 -34.14 -10.88 -44.36
C THR A 129 -34.55 -9.57 -43.63
N THR A 130 -34.00 -8.39 -43.90
CA THR A 130 -33.62 -7.72 -45.16
C THR A 130 -32.63 -6.57 -44.93
N SER A 131 -31.85 -6.31 -45.98
CA SER A 131 -31.03 -5.14 -46.32
C SER A 131 -31.47 -3.76 -45.80
N ALA A 132 -30.50 -2.93 -45.40
CA ALA A 132 -30.39 -1.54 -45.88
C ALA A 132 -28.95 -1.04 -45.71
N ARG A 133 -28.30 -0.84 -46.86
CA ARG A 133 -27.03 -0.14 -47.08
C ARG A 133 -27.37 1.30 -47.45
N THR A 134 -26.76 2.27 -46.76
CA THR A 134 -26.62 3.67 -47.22
C THR A 134 -25.40 4.27 -46.51
N THR A 135 -24.18 4.20 -47.05
CA THR A 135 -23.53 5.20 -47.92
C THR A 135 -23.89 6.66 -47.65
N SER A 136 -22.98 7.38 -46.98
CA SER A 136 -22.61 8.75 -47.38
C SER A 136 -21.28 9.18 -46.75
N LYS A 137 -20.27 9.32 -47.61
CA LYS A 137 -19.12 10.25 -47.56
C LYS A 137 -19.19 11.03 -48.90
N PRO A 138 -18.41 12.10 -49.18
CA PRO A 138 -17.64 13.03 -48.34
C PRO A 138 -17.78 14.51 -48.82
N VAL A 139 -17.20 15.48 -48.11
CA VAL A 139 -16.59 16.76 -48.63
C VAL A 139 -15.84 17.39 -47.43
N ALA A 140 -14.51 17.52 -47.42
CA ALA A 140 -13.65 18.55 -48.06
C ALA A 140 -13.98 19.96 -47.54
N ASP A 141 -13.07 20.82 -47.07
CA ASP A 141 -11.64 20.96 -47.34
C ASP A 141 -10.98 22.00 -46.39
N THR A 142 -9.67 21.88 -46.14
CA THR A 142 -8.64 22.98 -46.03
C THR A 142 -8.79 24.04 -44.89
N ALA A 143 -7.80 24.54 -44.14
CA ALA A 143 -6.35 24.77 -44.26
C ALA A 143 -5.79 25.01 -42.82
N ALA A 144 -4.62 24.51 -42.43
CA ALA A 144 -3.28 25.13 -42.57
C ALA A 144 -2.76 25.91 -41.34
N ALA A 145 -1.46 25.74 -41.11
CA ALA A 145 -0.51 26.62 -40.42
C ALA A 145 -0.31 26.53 -38.87
N GLN A 146 0.72 25.76 -38.48
CA GLN A 146 1.75 26.21 -37.52
C GLN A 146 2.72 27.20 -38.21
N PRO A 147 3.75 27.84 -37.58
CA PRO A 147 4.19 27.89 -36.17
C PRO A 147 4.57 29.32 -35.65
N LYS A 148 5.12 29.42 -34.41
CA LYS A 148 6.41 30.08 -34.06
C LYS A 148 6.39 31.17 -32.94
N MET A 149 7.02 30.80 -31.80
CA MET A 149 7.95 31.55 -30.91
C MET A 149 7.54 32.83 -30.14
N ARG A 150 7.67 32.79 -28.80
CA ARG A 150 8.48 33.69 -27.91
C ARG A 150 8.16 33.35 -26.44
N ALA A 151 9.13 32.86 -25.66
CA ALA A 151 10.04 33.63 -24.79
C ALA A 151 9.37 34.29 -23.57
N ALA A 152 9.68 33.71 -22.40
CA ALA A 152 9.72 34.21 -21.02
C ALA A 152 9.10 35.58 -20.66
N SER A 153 8.32 35.59 -19.57
CA SER A 153 8.50 36.49 -18.41
C SER A 153 7.56 36.12 -17.25
N THR A 154 8.10 36.19 -16.04
CA THR A 154 7.53 36.03 -14.69
C THR A 154 6.29 36.91 -14.45
N PRO A 155 5.49 36.62 -13.41
CA PRO A 155 5.60 37.51 -12.25
C PRO A 155 5.62 36.84 -10.87
N SER A 156 6.41 37.49 -10.03
CA SER A 156 6.52 37.38 -8.58
C SER A 156 5.20 37.75 -7.89
N ALA A 157 4.79 36.97 -6.88
CA ALA A 157 3.79 37.36 -5.90
C ALA A 157 4.32 37.08 -4.49
N SER A 158 5.05 38.06 -3.97
CA SER A 158 5.44 38.24 -2.58
C SER A 158 4.22 38.58 -1.72
N GLY A 159 3.98 37.78 -0.67
CA GLY A 159 2.91 38.01 0.30
C GLY A 159 3.30 37.57 1.70
N GLN A 160 3.60 38.58 2.53
CA GLN A 160 3.32 38.65 3.98
C GLN A 160 4.25 37.91 4.96
N THR A 161 5.32 38.61 5.34
CA THR A 161 5.96 38.50 6.67
C THR A 161 5.02 39.05 7.74
N ALA A 162 4.43 38.17 8.55
CA ALA A 162 3.72 38.53 9.77
C ALA A 162 4.71 38.56 10.96
N ALA A 163 4.77 39.73 11.58
CA ALA A 163 5.52 40.03 12.78
C ALA A 163 5.19 39.11 13.96
N ARG A 164 6.20 38.76 14.76
CA ARG A 164 5.98 38.39 16.16
C ARG A 164 7.12 38.91 17.04
N GLN A 165 6.82 40.03 17.66
CA GLN A 165 7.55 40.63 18.78
C GLN A 165 7.72 39.61 19.91
N ARG A 166 8.93 39.55 20.45
CA ARG A 166 9.29 38.78 21.64
C ARG A 166 9.34 39.75 22.82
N THR A 167 8.24 39.86 23.57
CA THR A 167 8.18 40.58 24.84
C THR A 167 8.59 39.65 25.98
N GLN A 168 9.48 40.13 26.82
CA GLN A 168 9.86 39.56 28.12
C GLN A 168 8.77 39.90 29.16
N ALA A 169 8.48 38.96 30.07
CA ALA A 169 7.86 39.26 31.37
C ALA A 169 8.11 38.10 32.35
N ALA A 170 8.25 38.47 33.62
CA ALA A 170 8.76 37.68 34.73
C ALA A 170 7.67 37.00 35.60
N ALA A 171 8.12 35.98 36.36
CA ALA A 171 7.75 35.56 37.73
C ALA A 171 6.36 34.94 38.11
N ALA A 172 6.43 33.63 38.45
CA ALA A 172 5.84 32.85 39.58
C ALA A 172 4.32 32.47 39.63
N PRO A 173 3.86 31.43 40.40
CA PRO A 173 4.53 30.36 41.17
C PRO A 173 4.02 28.88 40.97
N SER A 174 4.83 27.91 41.48
CA SER A 174 4.56 26.57 42.09
C SER A 174 3.43 25.62 41.60
N VAL A 175 3.80 24.42 41.12
CA VAL A 175 3.08 23.16 41.41
C VAL A 175 4.00 21.92 41.34
N ALA A 176 4.15 21.29 42.51
CA ALA A 176 4.34 19.87 42.83
C ALA A 176 5.20 18.95 41.94
N GLU A 177 6.28 18.45 42.57
CA GLU A 177 7.14 17.37 42.13
C GLU A 177 6.37 16.06 41.89
N THR A 178 6.52 15.51 40.69
CA THR A 178 6.48 14.05 40.48
C THR A 178 7.61 13.75 39.50
N GLU A 179 8.74 13.32 40.05
CA GLU A 179 10.00 13.20 39.35
C GLU A 179 9.95 12.05 38.32
N ALA A 180 9.68 12.42 37.06
CA ALA A 180 9.90 11.53 35.92
C ALA A 180 11.39 11.17 35.81
N PRO A 181 11.76 9.92 35.46
CA PRO A 181 13.15 9.49 35.48
C PRO A 181 13.98 10.33 34.49
N LYS A 182 14.88 11.15 35.04
CA LYS A 182 15.81 11.98 34.26
C LYS A 182 16.74 11.08 33.46
N ARG A 183 16.75 11.25 32.14
CA ARG A 183 17.71 10.58 31.25
C ARG A 183 19.11 11.07 31.61
N LYS A 184 19.99 10.14 32.01
CA LYS A 184 21.39 10.45 32.32
C LYS A 184 22.06 11.09 31.10
N THR A 185 22.73 12.21 31.32
CA THR A 185 23.48 12.90 30.27
C THR A 185 24.83 12.21 30.05
N LEU A 186 25.53 12.50 28.94
CA LEU A 186 26.84 11.92 28.66
C LEU A 186 27.84 12.16 29.81
N ARG A 187 27.80 13.33 30.45
CA ARG A 187 28.65 13.62 31.62
C ARG A 187 28.35 12.76 32.83
N ASP A 188 27.10 12.35 33.02
CA ASP A 188 26.73 11.48 34.15
C ASP A 188 27.23 10.04 33.93
N LEU A 189 27.36 9.63 32.66
CA LEU A 189 27.94 8.34 32.29
C LEU A 189 29.47 8.34 32.43
N GLU A 190 30.13 9.40 31.97
CA GLU A 190 31.60 9.58 32.10
C GLU A 190 32.03 9.58 33.57
N LYS A 191 31.30 10.30 34.44
CA LYS A 191 31.60 10.34 35.88
C LYS A 191 31.44 8.96 36.53
N ALA A 192 30.42 8.21 36.15
CA ALA A 192 30.20 6.85 36.65
C ALA A 192 31.29 5.87 36.18
N GLU A 193 31.81 6.05 34.96
CA GLU A 193 32.92 5.25 34.44
C GLU A 193 34.24 5.54 35.15
N GLU A 194 34.53 6.82 35.43
CA GLU A 194 35.73 7.22 36.18
C GLU A 194 35.73 6.65 37.61
N GLU A 195 34.58 6.72 38.31
CA GLU A 195 34.43 6.13 39.65
C GLU A 195 34.60 4.60 39.62
N PHE A 196 34.06 3.94 38.59
CA PHE A 196 34.21 2.50 38.43
C PHE A 196 35.68 2.11 38.24
N LEU A 197 36.41 2.81 37.37
CA LEU A 197 37.85 2.61 37.15
C LEU A 197 38.66 2.83 38.42
N LYS A 198 38.35 3.88 39.19
CA LYS A 198 39.04 4.21 40.44
C LYS A 198 38.80 3.15 41.51
N SER A 199 37.56 2.66 41.64
CA SER A 199 37.24 1.56 42.57
C SER A 199 37.98 0.26 42.21
N ARG A 200 38.15 -0.01 40.91
CA ARG A 200 38.86 -1.18 40.42
C ARG A 200 40.37 -1.09 40.65
N GLN A 201 40.94 0.11 40.53
CA GLN A 201 42.36 0.34 40.83
C GLN A 201 42.64 0.24 42.34
N GLN A 202 41.72 0.72 43.18
CA GLN A 202 41.82 0.57 44.64
C GLN A 202 41.70 -0.88 45.08
N ARG A 203 40.85 -1.68 44.42
CA ARG A 203 40.75 -3.14 44.65
C ARG A 203 41.97 -3.95 44.19
N LYS A 204 42.85 -3.36 43.37
CA LYS A 204 44.05 -4.01 42.83
C LYS A 204 45.32 -3.70 43.64
N ARG A 205 45.21 -2.90 44.71
CA ARG A 205 46.29 -2.61 45.65
C ARG A 205 46.11 -3.33 46.97
#